data_AF-A0A315X0P7-F1
#
_entry.id   AF-A0A315X0P7-F1
#
_cell.length_a   1.000
_cell.length_b   1.000
_cell.length_c   1.000
_cell.angle_alpha   90.00
_cell.angle_beta   90.00
_cell.angle_gamma   90.00
#
_symmetry.space_group_name_H-M   'P 1'
#
loop_
_entity.id
_entity.type
_entity.pdbx_description
1 polymer ?
#
loop_
_entity_poly.entity_id
_entity_poly.type
_entity_poly.pdbx_seq_one_letter_code
_entity_poly.pdbx_strand_id
1 'polypeptide(L)'
;MKLFTVTTTFADFTFAVEQYEVDSPEEAVEKHFKEAGCFSDYNRAELLDIMIKRLKDGSAIIHTKGSRGVWQINTGTEFLDFEGELEAIYGGLIIQTDPHGPRWS
;
A
#
# COMPACT_ATOMS: atom_id res chain seq x y z
N MET A 1 -11.92 4.25 -13.78
CA MET A 1 -10.55 4.59 -13.39
C MET A 1 -10.59 5.82 -12.48
N LYS A 2 -9.97 5.72 -11.31
CA LYS A 2 -9.86 6.76 -10.28
C LYS A 2 -8.39 6.95 -9.95
N LEU A 3 -8.01 8.14 -9.51
CA LEU A 3 -6.68 8.43 -9.00
C LEU A 3 -6.58 8.13 -7.50
N PHE A 4 -5.62 7.30 -7.12
CA PHE A 4 -5.28 7.01 -5.72
C PHE A 4 -3.85 7.47 -5.44
N THR A 5 -3.66 8.15 -4.32
CA THR A 5 -2.33 8.44 -3.76
C THR A 5 -2.04 7.42 -2.68
N VAL A 6 -0.93 6.71 -2.80
CA VAL A 6 -0.48 5.69 -1.86
C VAL A 6 0.77 6.19 -1.16
N THR A 7 0.78 6.14 0.16
CA THR A 7 1.96 6.46 0.98
C THR A 7 2.42 5.22 1.71
N THR A 8 3.73 5.00 1.78
CA THR A 8 4.33 3.92 2.58
C THR A 8 5.34 4.51 3.55
N THR A 9 5.33 4.06 4.80
CA THR A 9 6.28 4.44 5.86
C THR A 9 7.20 3.26 6.18
N PHE A 10 8.51 3.49 6.12
CA PHE A 10 9.55 2.51 6.39
C PHE A 10 10.05 2.58 7.85
N ALA A 11 10.83 1.58 8.26
CA ALA A 11 11.36 1.45 9.62
C ALA A 11 12.22 2.65 10.06
N ASP A 12 12.95 3.23 9.11
CA ASP A 12 13.81 4.39 9.30
C ASP A 12 13.05 5.73 9.28
N PHE A 13 11.72 5.68 9.29
CA PHE A 13 10.80 6.82 9.18
C PHE A 13 10.88 7.59 7.85
N THR A 14 11.55 7.05 6.84
CA THR A 14 11.39 7.54 5.47
C THR A 14 10.01 7.19 4.94
N PHE A 15 9.59 7.91 3.91
CA PHE A 15 8.29 7.74 3.29
C PHE A 15 8.39 7.77 1.77
N ALA A 16 7.61 6.91 1.13
CA ALA A 16 7.36 6.96 -0.31
C ALA A 16 5.94 7.45 -0.56
N VAL A 17 5.75 8.22 -1.63
CA VAL A 17 4.44 8.71 -2.09
C VAL A 17 4.36 8.50 -3.58
N GLU A 18 3.35 7.75 -4.02
CA GLU A 18 3.14 7.41 -5.43
C GLU A 18 1.66 7.57 -5.79
N GLN A 19 1.36 7.73 -7.08
CA GLN A 19 0.00 7.87 -7.59
C GLN A 19 -0.33 6.83 -8.64
N TYR A 20 -1.52 6.24 -8.54
CA TYR A 20 -1.98 5.17 -9.42
C TYR A 20 -3.39 5.45 -9.94
N GLU A 21 -3.55 5.36 -11.25
CA GLU A 21 -4.86 5.33 -11.91
C GLU A 21 -5.35 3.88 -12.03
N VAL A 22 -6.33 3.52 -11.22
CA VAL A 22 -6.89 2.15 -11.08
C VAL A 22 -8.36 2.21 -10.67
N ASP A 23 -9.07 1.09 -10.59
CA ASP A 23 -10.51 1.09 -10.28
C ASP A 23 -10.83 0.96 -8.78
N SER A 24 -9.89 0.42 -7.99
CA SER A 24 -10.06 0.11 -6.57
C SER A 24 -8.82 0.46 -5.72
N PRO A 25 -8.97 0.73 -4.40
CA PRO A 25 -7.83 0.90 -3.51
C PRO A 25 -6.98 -0.37 -3.39
N GLU A 26 -7.58 -1.56 -3.52
CA GLU A 26 -6.89 -2.85 -3.57
C GLU A 26 -5.92 -2.92 -4.76
N GLU A 27 -6.39 -2.55 -5.96
CA GLU A 27 -5.53 -2.45 -7.15
C GLU A 27 -4.43 -1.41 -6.99
N ALA A 28 -4.69 -0.30 -6.27
CA ALA A 28 -3.69 0.73 -6.01
C ALA A 28 -2.55 0.19 -5.14
N VAL A 29 -2.88 -0.60 -4.11
CA VAL A 29 -1.88 -1.27 -3.26
C VAL A 29 -1.12 -2.32 -4.05
N GLU A 30 -1.81 -3.20 -4.78
CA GLU A 30 -1.13 -4.23 -5.58
C GLU A 30 -0.14 -3.60 -6.56
N LYS A 31 -0.55 -2.54 -7.27
CA LYS A 31 0.30 -1.81 -8.20
C LYS A 31 1.47 -1.12 -7.50
N HIS A 32 1.24 -0.55 -6.32
CA HIS A 32 2.30 0.08 -5.51
C HIS A 32 3.42 -0.89 -5.15
N PHE A 33 3.08 -2.05 -4.58
CA PHE A 33 4.08 -3.06 -4.20
C PHE A 33 4.78 -3.70 -5.41
N LYS A 34 4.12 -3.70 -6.58
CA LYS A 34 4.69 -4.23 -7.82
C LYS A 34 5.65 -3.25 -8.50
N GLU A 35 5.33 -1.96 -8.52
CA GLU A 35 5.96 -0.99 -9.41
C GLU A 35 6.80 0.07 -8.70
N ALA A 36 6.54 0.38 -7.42
CA ALA A 36 7.21 1.50 -6.74
C ALA A 36 8.72 1.28 -6.64
N GLY A 37 9.48 2.33 -6.99
CA GLY A 37 10.94 2.31 -6.99
C GLY A 37 11.54 2.09 -5.60
N CYS A 38 10.85 2.55 -4.54
CA CYS A 38 11.28 2.35 -3.16
C CYS A 38 11.39 0.88 -2.75
N PHE A 39 10.77 -0.05 -3.48
CA PHE A 39 10.90 -1.49 -3.23
C PHE A 39 11.96 -2.15 -4.14
N SER A 40 12.91 -1.41 -4.72
CA SER A 40 13.95 -1.99 -5.59
C SER A 40 14.93 -2.88 -4.83
N ASP A 41 15.25 -2.48 -3.61
CA ASP A 41 16.31 -3.08 -2.80
C ASP A 41 15.76 -4.19 -1.88
N TYR A 42 14.46 -4.47 -2.00
CA TYR A 42 13.72 -5.44 -1.21
C TYR A 42 13.42 -6.71 -2.01
N ASN A 43 13.19 -7.84 -1.33
CA ASN A 43 12.64 -9.05 -1.94
C ASN A 43 11.18 -8.83 -2.39
N ARG A 44 11.01 -8.14 -3.52
CA ARG A 44 9.72 -7.68 -4.03
C ARG A 44 8.73 -8.81 -4.27
N ALA A 45 9.20 -9.98 -4.70
CA ALA A 45 8.34 -11.12 -4.94
C ALA A 45 7.67 -11.59 -3.64
N GLU A 46 8.46 -11.70 -2.56
CA GLU A 46 7.95 -12.08 -1.25
C GLU A 46 7.03 -11.01 -0.66
N LEU A 47 7.41 -9.74 -0.75
CA LEU A 47 6.56 -8.62 -0.33
C LEU A 47 5.20 -8.62 -1.05
N LEU A 48 5.22 -8.83 -2.37
CA LEU A 48 4.01 -8.87 -3.17
C LEU A 48 3.13 -10.07 -2.80
N ASP A 49 3.71 -11.25 -2.59
CA ASP A 49 2.96 -12.45 -2.18
C ASP A 49 2.27 -12.25 -0.81
N ILE A 50 2.99 -11.66 0.16
CA ILE A 50 2.43 -11.29 1.47
C ILE A 50 1.26 -10.32 1.29
N MET A 51 1.46 -9.24 0.52
CA MET A 51 0.42 -8.23 0.32
C MET A 51 -0.80 -8.77 -0.43
N ILE A 52 -0.62 -9.60 -1.46
CA ILE A 52 -1.72 -10.25 -2.18
C ILE A 52 -2.53 -11.14 -1.24
N LYS A 53 -1.87 -11.92 -0.37
CA LYS A 53 -2.55 -12.76 0.61
C LYS A 53 -3.43 -11.91 1.55
N ARG A 54 -2.89 -10.79 2.04
CA ARG A 54 -3.59 -9.87 2.95
C ARG A 54 -4.71 -9.07 2.27
N LEU A 55 -4.56 -8.77 0.98
CA LEU A 55 -5.65 -8.18 0.20
C LEU A 55 -6.81 -9.17 0.08
N LYS A 56 -6.52 -10.44 -0.20
CA LYS A 56 -7.53 -11.50 -0.32
C LYS A 56 -8.30 -11.79 0.97
N ASP A 57 -7.64 -11.71 2.12
CA ASP A 57 -8.28 -11.94 3.43
C ASP A 57 -8.85 -10.66 4.08
N GLY A 58 -8.70 -9.50 3.42
CA GLY A 58 -9.21 -8.22 3.89
C GLY A 58 -8.39 -7.58 5.03
N SER A 59 -7.20 -8.11 5.35
CA SER A 59 -6.33 -7.59 6.42
C SER A 59 -5.32 -6.54 5.94
N ALA A 60 -5.15 -6.35 4.62
CA ALA A 60 -4.23 -5.37 4.05
C ALA A 60 -4.75 -3.93 4.17
N ILE A 61 -6.06 -3.72 4.09
CA ILE A 61 -6.65 -2.39 3.98
C ILE A 61 -7.73 -2.22 5.04
N ILE A 62 -7.59 -1.22 5.90
CA ILE A 62 -8.60 -0.83 6.88
C ILE A 62 -9.19 0.51 6.44
N HIS A 63 -10.48 0.53 6.09
CA HIS A 63 -11.15 1.80 5.83
C HIS A 63 -11.30 2.61 7.12
N THR A 64 -10.78 3.84 7.12
CA THR A 64 -10.78 4.66 8.33
C THR A 64 -12.21 5.15 8.61
N LYS A 65 -12.78 4.73 9.74
CA LYS A 65 -14.13 5.12 10.15
C LYS A 65 -14.25 6.65 10.19
N GLY A 66 -15.23 7.20 9.47
CA GLY A 66 -15.52 8.64 9.46
C GLY A 66 -14.73 9.48 8.46
N SER A 67 -13.74 8.91 7.75
CA SER A 67 -12.96 9.61 6.72
C SER A 67 -13.22 8.98 5.35
N ARG A 68 -13.90 9.72 4.46
CA ARG A 68 -14.25 9.22 3.12
C ARG A 68 -13.01 9.18 2.22
N GLY A 69 -12.83 8.08 1.50
CA GLY A 69 -11.75 7.96 0.52
C GLY A 69 -10.37 7.85 1.16
N VAL A 70 -10.29 7.45 2.43
CA VAL A 70 -9.04 7.24 3.16
C VAL A 70 -9.02 5.83 3.72
N TRP A 71 -7.95 5.10 3.43
CA TRP A 71 -7.71 3.77 3.94
C TRP A 71 -6.31 3.68 4.54
N GLN A 72 -6.15 2.86 5.56
CA GLN A 72 -4.86 2.50 6.12
C GLN A 72 -4.36 1.22 5.48
N ILE A 73 -3.09 1.20 5.07
CA ILE A 73 -2.38 0.01 4.62
C ILE A 73 -1.74 -0.63 5.84
N ASN A 74 -2.06 -1.90 6.05
CA ASN A 74 -1.47 -2.74 7.08
C ASN A 74 -0.63 -3.83 6.41
N THR A 75 0.69 -3.61 6.41
CA THR A 75 1.71 -4.53 5.89
C THR A 75 1.95 -5.69 6.84
N GLY A 76 1.80 -5.44 8.15
CA GLY A 76 1.60 -6.48 9.17
C GLY A 76 2.76 -7.45 9.41
N THR A 77 3.96 -7.21 8.90
CA THR A 77 5.10 -8.12 9.03
C THR A 77 6.43 -7.38 8.90
N GLU A 78 7.39 -7.75 9.75
CA GLU A 78 8.82 -7.52 9.57
C GLU A 78 9.30 -8.45 8.45
N PHE A 79 9.95 -7.95 7.41
CA PHE A 79 10.45 -8.78 6.31
C PHE A 79 11.97 -8.74 6.30
N LEU A 80 12.57 -9.68 5.57
CA LEU A 80 14.01 -9.73 5.41
C LEU A 80 14.38 -9.09 4.07
N ASP A 81 15.43 -8.28 4.05
CA ASP A 81 16.06 -7.84 2.80
C ASP A 81 16.81 -9.00 2.13
N PHE A 82 17.51 -8.72 1.02
CA PHE A 82 18.29 -9.74 0.32
C PHE A 82 19.51 -10.26 1.11
N GLU A 83 19.95 -9.54 2.14
CA GLU A 83 21.07 -9.89 3.01
C GLU A 83 20.61 -10.66 4.27
N GLY A 84 19.29 -10.76 4.48
CA GLY A 84 18.69 -11.43 5.64
C GLY A 84 18.56 -10.51 6.86
N GLU A 85 18.73 -9.21 6.69
CA GLU A 85 18.51 -8.21 7.73
C GLU A 85 17.03 -7.84 7.83
N LEU A 86 16.57 -7.63 9.06
CA LEU A 86 15.18 -7.31 9.35
C LEU A 86 14.89 -5.87 8.93
N GLU A 87 14.19 -5.73 7.81
CA GLU A 87 13.65 -4.46 7.37
C GLU A 87 12.13 -4.46 7.58
N ALA A 88 11.60 -3.38 8.15
CA ALA A 88 10.18 -3.27 8.45
C ALA A 88 9.53 -2.16 7.63
N ILE A 89 8.41 -2.47 7.00
CA ILE A 89 7.46 -1.48 6.48
C ILE A 89 6.37 -1.40 7.53
N TYR A 90 6.25 -0.25 8.16
CA TYR A 90 5.25 -0.03 9.21
C TYR A 90 3.83 0.05 8.66
N GLY A 91 3.69 0.36 7.38
CA GLY A 91 2.41 0.42 6.68
C GLY A 91 2.30 1.68 5.86
N GLY A 92 1.07 2.18 5.72
CA GLY A 92 0.82 3.28 4.81
C GLY A 92 -0.61 3.80 4.83
N LEU A 93 -0.90 4.69 3.89
CA LEU A 93 -2.23 5.25 3.66
C LEU A 93 -2.56 5.23 2.18
N ILE A 94 -3.83 5.09 1.85
CA ILE A 94 -4.39 5.28 0.51
C ILE A 94 -5.38 6.44 0.61
N ILE A 95 -5.25 7.41 -0.28
CA ILE A 95 -6.19 8.52 -0.42
C ILE A 95 -6.73 8.50 -1.85
N GLN A 96 -8.04 8.33 -2.01
CA GLN A 96 -8.69 8.55 -3.30
C GLN A 96 -8.68 10.06 -3.59
N THR A 97 -7.84 10.46 -4.52
CA THR A 97 -7.62 11.88 -4.89
C THR A 97 -8.42 12.29 -6.12
N ASP A 98 -9.12 11.35 -6.75
CA ASP A 98 -10.06 11.64 -7.84
C ASP A 98 -11.18 12.60 -7.40
N PRO A 99 -11.24 13.84 -7.91
CA PRO A 99 -12.29 14.80 -7.58
C PRO A 99 -13.68 14.40 -8.10
N HIS A 100 -13.73 13.45 -9.05
CA HIS A 100 -14.94 12.90 -9.67
C HIS A 100 -15.23 11.45 -9.26
N GLY A 101 -14.36 10.83 -8.47
CA GLY A 101 -14.54 9.45 -8.04
C GLY A 101 -15.81 9.29 -7.19
N PRO A 102 -16.43 8.10 -7.18
CA PRO A 102 -17.72 7.89 -6.57
C PRO A 102 -17.67 8.29 -5.09
N ARG A 103 -18.43 9.34 -4.77
CA ARG A 103 -18.76 9.76 -3.41
C ARG A 103 -19.85 8.79 -2.95
N TRP A 104 -19.48 7.62 -2.44
CA TRP A 104 -20.51 6.62 -2.12
C TRP A 104 -21.48 7.15 -1.06
N SER A 105 -22.76 6.93 -1.37
CA SER A 105 -23.95 7.10 -0.53
C SER A 105 -24.06 5.98 0.50
#